data_AF-A0A3D5RX24-F1
#
_entry.id   AF-A0A3D5RX24-F1
#
_cell.length_a   1.000
_cell.length_b   1.000
_cell.length_c   1.000
_cell.angle_alpha   90.00
_cell.angle_beta   90.00
_cell.angle_gamma   90.00
#
_symmetry.space_group_name_H-M   'P 1'
#
loop_
_entity.id
_entity.type
_entity.pdbx_description
1 polymer ?
#
loop_
_entity_poly.entity_id
_entity_poly.type
_entity_poly.pdbx_seq_one_letter_code
_entity_poly.pdbx_strand_id
1 'polypeptide(L)'
;MQILRYNLLGLLVAISFNVTSQSLYNDGALLSISSDAVLSVNESFLNKGQVLNSGKIEIRQHWMNLGNYQSTGEVALTGSELQHVSLNEYVVGKLTIDGGDKAIQGDLVITESLNLVHGKLNAGSDFKVILETNATIIGGSEEAYIIGELELTSGTDRYYPIGNEQWFLPVWYTETSDARSISFKVNQGKISQVPNDTIKWIHDAYFWEMESSESVSGYLKLEYKELAPVDQTIDDLVLLQAEEHNGVLTILNTEQGSETLSEGILLSENKSQGSVFGIGKRQTIQSSGELNVRNLVTPNGDNQNDFLFIENIEEIANPSVLIIDRTGKTVFESDAYNNTTNRFEGFDSKGRVLGTGTYYYIVKEGDRTKASGFLELIR
;
A
#
# COMPACT_ATOMS: atom_id res chain seq x y z
N MET A 1 23.85 47.80 53.68
CA MET A 1 23.93 46.43 53.14
C MET A 1 23.46 46.50 51.69
N GLN A 2 24.38 46.78 50.76
CA GLN A 2 24.08 46.81 49.32
C GLN A 2 24.38 45.42 48.74
N ILE A 3 23.37 44.81 48.14
CA ILE A 3 23.48 43.53 47.44
C ILE A 3 24.03 43.83 46.04
N LEU A 4 25.30 43.50 45.79
CA LEU A 4 25.83 43.46 44.43
C LEU A 4 25.25 42.22 43.72
N ARG A 5 24.48 42.44 42.65
CA ARG A 5 24.11 41.41 41.68
C ARG A 5 25.18 41.40 40.59
N TYR A 6 25.96 40.32 40.51
CA TYR A 6 26.85 40.08 39.38
C TYR A 6 26.06 39.32 38.31
N ASN A 7 25.79 39.97 37.18
CA ASN A 7 25.39 39.28 35.96
C ASN A 7 26.68 38.82 35.27
N LEU A 8 26.95 37.52 35.27
CA LEU A 8 28.07 36.93 34.56
C LEU A 8 27.71 36.87 33.06
N LEU A 9 28.28 37.77 32.26
CA LEU A 9 28.21 37.71 30.81
C LEU A 9 29.38 36.84 30.32
N GLY A 10 29.11 35.59 29.94
CA GLY A 10 30.12 34.71 29.34
C GLY A 10 30.35 35.08 27.88
N LEU A 11 31.50 35.67 27.55
CA LEU A 11 31.98 35.86 26.19
C LEU A 11 32.80 34.63 25.78
N LEU A 12 32.33 33.86 24.80
CA LEU A 12 33.08 32.73 24.24
C LEU A 12 34.16 33.28 23.29
N VAL A 13 35.42 33.29 23.72
CA VAL A 13 36.57 33.56 22.84
C VAL A 13 37.06 32.24 22.27
N ALA A 14 36.76 31.97 21.01
CA ALA A 14 37.25 30.78 20.31
C ALA A 14 38.71 30.97 19.90
N ILE A 15 39.62 30.29 20.60
CA ILE A 15 40.98 30.00 20.11
C ILE A 15 40.84 28.72 19.26
N SER A 16 41.30 28.77 18.00
CA SER A 16 41.13 27.68 17.03
C SER A 16 41.95 26.45 17.41
N PHE A 17 41.31 25.51 18.12
CA PHE A 17 41.62 24.09 18.07
C PHE A 17 40.56 23.40 17.21
N ASN A 18 40.96 22.49 16.33
CA ASN A 18 40.02 21.60 15.65
C ASN A 18 39.42 20.65 16.69
N VAL A 19 38.30 21.05 17.31
CA VAL A 19 37.48 20.17 18.15
C VAL A 19 36.39 19.61 17.24
N THR A 20 36.62 18.43 16.68
CA THR A 20 35.64 17.68 15.88
C THR A 20 34.73 16.88 16.82
N SER A 21 33.80 17.55 17.50
CA SER A 21 32.73 16.96 18.32
C SER A 21 32.13 18.06 19.23
N GLN A 22 30.83 18.36 19.10
CA GLN A 22 30.13 19.28 20.02
C GLN A 22 28.76 18.72 20.37
N SER A 23 28.75 17.80 21.34
CA SER A 23 27.53 17.47 22.07
C SER A 23 27.09 18.67 22.92
N LEU A 24 25.78 18.93 22.96
CA LEU A 24 25.20 19.97 23.80
C LEU A 24 24.63 19.33 25.07
N TYR A 25 25.18 19.69 26.23
CA TYR A 25 24.71 19.21 27.52
C TYR A 25 24.17 20.37 28.35
N ASN A 26 22.85 20.43 28.53
CA ASN A 26 22.20 21.39 29.42
C ASN A 26 21.90 20.74 30.77
N ASP A 27 22.70 21.02 31.80
CA ASP A 27 22.56 20.43 33.13
C ASP A 27 21.98 21.44 34.13
N GLY A 28 20.67 21.66 34.05
CA GLY A 28 19.94 22.52 34.99
C GLY A 28 19.87 24.01 34.62
N ALA A 29 20.40 24.42 33.47
CA ALA A 29 20.28 25.81 33.01
C ALA A 29 19.03 26.04 32.15
N LEU A 30 18.70 27.32 31.92
CA LEU A 30 17.74 27.75 30.92
C LEU A 30 18.45 27.96 29.59
N LEU A 31 18.07 27.18 28.58
CA LEU A 31 18.43 27.37 27.19
C LEU A 31 17.24 27.97 26.45
N SER A 32 17.39 29.16 25.87
CA SER A 32 16.33 29.82 25.10
C SER A 32 16.79 30.06 23.66
N ILE A 33 15.96 29.64 22.71
CA ILE A 33 16.18 29.81 21.27
C ILE A 33 15.06 30.73 20.76
N SER A 34 15.42 31.93 20.31
CA SER A 34 14.47 32.90 19.76
C SER A 34 13.98 32.52 18.35
N SER A 35 12.87 33.09 17.89
CA SER A 35 12.20 32.74 16.63
C SER A 35 13.06 32.72 15.36
N ASP A 36 14.04 33.61 15.26
CA ASP A 36 14.92 33.71 14.09
C ASP A 36 16.27 33.00 14.28
N ALA A 37 16.47 32.36 15.44
CA ALA A 37 17.70 31.66 15.76
C ALA A 37 17.66 30.21 15.28
N VAL A 38 18.79 29.76 14.75
CA VAL A 38 19.06 28.34 14.48
C VAL A 38 20.13 27.87 15.45
N LEU A 39 19.81 26.85 16.24
CA LEU A 39 20.75 26.13 17.08
C LEU A 39 21.10 24.80 16.42
N SER A 40 22.30 24.70 15.84
CA SER A 40 22.80 23.45 15.26
C SER A 40 23.67 22.70 16.26
N VAL A 41 23.27 21.49 16.62
CA VAL A 41 24.00 20.55 17.49
C VAL A 41 24.59 19.45 16.61
N ASN A 42 25.92 19.50 16.42
CA ASN A 42 26.64 18.58 15.53
C ASN A 42 26.71 17.14 16.06
N GLU A 43 26.42 16.92 17.34
CA GLU A 43 26.34 15.61 17.95
C GLU A 43 25.03 15.42 18.72
N SER A 44 25.10 14.87 19.94
CA SER A 44 23.93 14.57 20.76
C SER A 44 23.51 15.79 21.56
N PHE A 45 22.20 16.00 21.69
CA PHE A 45 21.61 17.01 22.56
C PHE A 45 21.00 16.33 23.79
N LEU A 46 21.63 16.55 24.95
CA LEU A 46 21.13 16.08 26.24
C LEU A 46 20.69 17.26 27.11
N ASN A 47 19.40 17.32 27.42
CA ASN A 47 18.81 18.32 28.32
C ASN A 47 18.34 17.68 29.63
N LYS A 48 18.84 18.21 30.75
CA LYS A 48 18.37 18.00 32.13
C LYS A 48 17.87 19.29 32.79
N GLY A 49 17.97 20.43 32.08
CA GLY A 49 17.48 21.74 32.53
C GLY A 49 16.16 22.13 31.87
N GLN A 50 16.02 23.40 31.53
CA GLN A 50 14.86 23.95 30.83
C GLN A 50 15.26 24.39 29.42
N VAL A 51 14.45 24.03 28.42
CA VAL A 51 14.61 24.46 27.03
C VAL A 51 13.33 25.17 26.60
N LEU A 52 13.47 26.42 26.15
CA LEU A 52 12.43 27.20 25.50
C LEU A 52 12.82 27.39 24.03
N ASN A 53 12.10 26.73 23.13
CA ASN A 53 12.38 26.81 21.70
C ASN A 53 11.29 27.57 20.95
N SER A 54 11.62 28.73 20.41
CA SER A 54 10.77 29.44 19.44
C SER A 54 11.36 29.47 18.04
N GLY A 55 12.64 29.11 17.87
CA GLY A 55 13.36 29.08 16.60
C GLY A 55 13.48 27.67 16.01
N LYS A 56 14.65 27.33 15.47
CA LYS A 56 14.95 26.00 14.93
C LYS A 56 16.10 25.34 15.71
N ILE A 57 15.93 24.08 16.11
CA ILE A 57 17.01 23.25 16.64
C ILE A 57 17.31 22.15 15.64
N GLU A 58 18.55 22.02 15.21
CA GLU A 58 19.01 20.95 14.31
C GLU A 58 19.92 19.99 15.08
N ILE A 59 19.63 18.70 15.09
CA ILE A 59 20.36 17.70 15.87
C ILE A 59 20.88 16.60 14.93
N ARG A 60 22.18 16.31 14.97
CA ARG A 60 22.83 15.32 14.09
C ARG A 60 23.09 13.95 14.72
N GLN A 61 23.00 13.80 16.05
CA GLN A 61 23.01 12.49 16.71
C GLN A 61 21.81 12.36 17.67
N HIS A 62 21.96 11.86 18.88
CA HIS A 62 20.82 11.53 19.72
C HIS A 62 20.18 12.76 20.34
N TRP A 63 18.85 12.71 20.54
CA TRP A 63 18.14 13.72 21.30
C TRP A 63 17.58 13.11 22.58
N MET A 64 18.07 13.58 23.72
CA MET A 64 17.67 13.13 25.05
C MET A 64 17.17 14.31 25.86
N ASN A 65 15.88 14.34 26.17
CA ASN A 65 15.27 15.37 27.01
C ASN A 65 14.75 14.76 28.31
N LEU A 66 15.57 14.84 29.36
CA LEU A 66 15.25 14.45 30.73
C LEU A 66 14.73 15.64 31.57
N GLY A 67 14.86 16.86 31.06
CA GLY A 67 14.38 18.10 31.68
C GLY A 67 13.06 18.61 31.10
N ASN A 68 12.77 19.89 31.31
CA ASN A 68 11.59 20.55 30.74
C ASN A 68 11.89 21.04 29.32
N TYR A 69 10.98 20.77 28.38
CA TYR A 69 11.04 21.23 27.00
C TYR A 69 9.70 21.87 26.64
N GLN A 70 9.73 23.15 26.25
CA GLN A 70 8.58 23.87 25.73
C GLN A 70 8.95 24.45 24.37
N SER A 71 8.11 24.23 23.36
CA SER A 71 8.42 24.66 22.01
C SER A 71 7.21 25.19 21.26
N THR A 72 7.41 26.33 20.61
CA THR A 72 6.63 26.82 19.46
C THR A 72 7.47 26.79 18.18
N GLY A 73 8.73 26.39 18.29
CA GLY A 73 9.70 26.27 17.22
C GLY A 73 9.80 24.86 16.65
N GLU A 74 10.73 24.69 15.71
CA GLU A 74 11.01 23.44 15.00
C GLU A 74 12.19 22.69 15.62
N VAL A 75 12.09 21.36 15.65
CA VAL A 75 13.22 20.45 15.82
C VAL A 75 13.41 19.68 14.52
N ALA A 76 14.62 19.71 13.97
CA ALA A 76 15.02 18.93 12.81
C ALA A 76 16.06 17.89 13.21
N LEU A 77 15.77 16.62 12.97
CA LEU A 77 16.68 15.51 13.21
C LEU A 77 17.38 15.16 11.88
N THR A 78 18.64 15.60 11.77
CA THR A 78 19.39 15.70 10.51
C THR A 78 20.58 14.74 10.39
N GLY A 79 20.74 13.84 11.34
CA GLY A 79 21.82 12.85 11.33
C GLY A 79 21.62 11.79 10.26
N SER A 80 22.69 11.39 9.59
CA SER A 80 22.68 10.31 8.57
C SER A 80 22.62 8.91 9.15
N GLU A 81 23.05 8.75 10.42
CA GLU A 81 22.98 7.50 11.16
C GLU A 81 21.70 7.40 11.97
N LEU A 82 21.40 6.22 12.52
CA LEU A 82 20.26 6.01 13.42
C LEU A 82 20.31 6.98 14.62
N GLN A 83 19.28 7.82 14.77
CA GLN A 83 19.15 8.72 15.93
C GLN A 83 18.11 8.18 16.92
N HIS A 84 18.54 7.90 18.14
CA HIS A 84 17.62 7.66 19.26
C HIS A 84 17.07 8.98 19.82
N VAL A 85 15.75 9.00 20.02
CA VAL A 85 15.01 10.12 20.60
C VAL A 85 14.32 9.65 21.87
N SER A 86 14.64 10.27 23.00
CA SER A 86 14.07 9.96 24.30
C SER A 86 13.65 11.26 24.99
N LEU A 87 12.35 11.41 25.26
CA LEU A 87 11.75 12.65 25.76
C LEU A 87 10.96 12.37 27.04
N ASN A 88 10.89 13.31 27.97
CA ASN A 88 10.09 13.13 29.19
C ASN A 88 8.57 13.15 28.91
N GLU A 89 8.09 14.07 28.06
CA GLU A 89 6.67 14.22 27.74
C GLU A 89 6.34 13.84 26.29
N TYR A 90 7.34 13.47 25.47
CA TYR A 90 7.20 13.12 24.05
C TYR A 90 6.28 14.04 23.21
N VAL A 91 6.12 15.31 23.59
CA VAL A 91 5.36 16.31 22.81
C VAL A 91 6.31 17.22 22.04
N VAL A 92 6.05 17.38 20.74
CA VAL A 92 6.80 18.28 19.85
C VAL A 92 5.82 19.05 18.96
N GLY A 93 6.02 20.37 18.82
CA GLY A 93 5.19 21.18 17.91
C GLY A 93 5.47 20.85 16.45
N LYS A 94 6.66 21.26 15.97
CA LYS A 94 7.12 21.02 14.61
C LYS A 94 8.33 20.11 14.61
N LEU A 95 8.23 18.99 13.89
CA LEU A 95 9.29 18.01 13.76
C LEU A 95 9.63 17.78 12.29
N THR A 96 10.91 17.86 11.95
CA THR A 96 11.44 17.52 10.63
C THR A 96 12.37 16.31 10.74
N ILE A 97 12.13 15.30 9.90
CA ILE A 97 12.95 14.11 9.74
C ILE A 97 13.68 14.23 8.40
N ASP A 98 15.00 14.42 8.44
CA ASP A 98 15.81 14.67 7.24
C ASP A 98 17.22 14.07 7.38
N GLY A 99 17.34 12.75 7.22
CA GLY A 99 18.61 12.02 7.28
C GLY A 99 18.39 10.52 7.34
N GLY A 100 19.13 9.83 8.22
CA GLY A 100 18.94 8.41 8.52
C GLY A 100 17.70 8.15 9.38
N ASP A 101 17.54 6.91 9.84
CA ASP A 101 16.36 6.54 10.62
C ASP A 101 16.36 7.14 12.03
N LYS A 102 15.17 7.27 12.62
CA LYS A 102 14.95 7.78 13.98
C LYS A 102 14.18 6.73 14.77
N ALA A 103 14.62 6.43 15.98
CA ALA A 103 13.92 5.54 16.90
C ALA A 103 13.41 6.33 18.10
N ILE A 104 12.11 6.29 18.36
CA ILE A 104 11.48 6.88 19.56
C ILE A 104 11.25 5.80 20.63
N GLN A 105 11.11 6.21 21.89
CA GLN A 105 10.93 5.32 23.05
C GLN A 105 9.70 5.69 23.90
N GLY A 106 8.68 6.26 23.26
CA GLY A 106 7.44 6.73 23.88
C GLY A 106 6.48 7.25 22.81
N ASP A 107 5.20 7.39 23.16
CA ASP A 107 4.19 7.94 22.27
C ASP A 107 4.53 9.38 21.89
N LEU A 108 4.90 9.60 20.63
CA LEU A 108 5.32 10.89 20.12
C LEU A 108 4.11 11.69 19.64
N VAL A 109 3.76 12.74 20.39
CA VAL A 109 2.67 13.66 20.05
C VAL A 109 3.22 14.84 19.25
N ILE A 110 2.69 15.04 18.04
CA ILE A 110 2.98 16.16 17.15
C ILE A 110 1.78 17.11 17.11
N THR A 111 2.00 18.37 17.53
CA THR A 111 0.89 19.32 17.71
C THR A 111 0.72 20.31 16.55
N GLU A 112 1.72 20.48 15.68
CA GLU A 112 1.64 21.42 14.54
C GLU A 112 2.01 20.77 13.20
N SER A 113 3.21 20.22 13.04
CA SER A 113 3.62 19.64 11.75
C SER A 113 4.69 18.57 11.86
N LEU A 114 4.52 17.48 11.11
CA LEU A 114 5.55 16.48 10.84
C LEU A 114 5.98 16.59 9.38
N ASN A 115 7.25 16.90 9.15
CA ASN A 115 7.84 16.97 7.81
C ASN A 115 8.79 15.79 7.59
N LEU A 116 8.42 14.89 6.68
CA LEU A 116 9.18 13.69 6.32
C LEU A 116 9.93 13.94 5.00
N VAL A 117 11.23 14.22 5.12
CA VAL A 117 12.10 14.53 3.97
C VAL A 117 12.94 13.30 3.60
N HIS A 118 13.74 12.79 4.54
CA HIS A 118 14.52 11.55 4.41
C HIS A 118 14.63 10.84 5.77
N GLY A 119 14.59 9.52 5.76
CA GLY A 119 14.74 8.66 6.94
C GLY A 119 13.40 8.24 7.54
N LYS A 120 13.41 7.07 8.18
CA LYS A 120 12.20 6.48 8.77
C LYS A 120 12.02 6.93 10.21
N LEU A 121 10.80 7.29 10.61
CA LEU A 121 10.45 7.53 12.01
C LEU A 121 9.87 6.23 12.60
N ASN A 122 10.68 5.51 13.37
CA ASN A 122 10.34 4.20 13.93
C ASN A 122 9.85 4.32 15.38
N ALA A 123 8.56 4.07 15.58
CA ALA A 123 7.90 3.99 16.88
C ALA A 123 8.03 2.63 17.57
N GLY A 124 8.44 1.59 16.84
CA GLY A 124 8.41 0.22 17.32
C GLY A 124 6.98 -0.32 17.46
N SER A 125 6.84 -1.43 18.19
CA SER A 125 5.55 -2.10 18.43
C SER A 125 4.77 -1.53 19.62
N ASP A 126 5.45 -0.81 20.50
CA ASP A 126 4.93 -0.46 21.83
C ASP A 126 4.45 1.00 21.90
N PHE A 127 4.77 1.81 20.90
CA PHE A 127 4.49 3.24 20.88
C PHE A 127 3.84 3.69 19.57
N LYS A 128 3.18 4.85 19.64
CA LYS A 128 2.51 5.47 18.50
C LYS A 128 3.13 6.84 18.17
N VAL A 129 2.99 7.25 16.92
CA VAL A 129 3.10 8.66 16.52
C VAL A 129 1.68 9.21 16.44
N ILE A 130 1.40 10.30 17.16
CA ILE A 130 0.07 10.88 17.29
C ILE A 130 0.12 12.30 16.72
N LEU A 131 -0.75 12.62 15.77
CA LEU A 131 -0.94 13.99 15.31
C LEU A 131 -2.24 14.56 15.85
N GLU A 132 -2.12 15.66 16.60
CA GLU A 132 -3.25 16.36 17.17
C GLU A 132 -4.12 17.06 16.10
N THR A 133 -5.22 17.65 16.56
CA THR A 133 -6.17 18.35 15.70
C THR A 133 -5.49 19.51 14.97
N ASN A 134 -5.67 19.57 13.64
CA ASN A 134 -5.02 20.52 12.72
C ASN A 134 -3.51 20.34 12.52
N ALA A 135 -2.87 19.36 13.15
CA ALA A 135 -1.48 19.04 12.83
C ALA A 135 -1.40 18.51 11.39
N THR A 136 -0.32 18.84 10.69
CA THR A 136 -0.15 18.51 9.27
C THR A 136 1.01 17.54 9.05
N ILE A 137 0.87 16.68 8.06
CA ILE A 137 1.95 15.84 7.54
C ILE A 137 2.39 16.43 6.20
N ILE A 138 3.69 16.62 6.04
CA ILE A 138 4.31 17.04 4.79
C ILE A 138 5.29 15.94 4.37
N GLY A 139 5.24 15.56 3.10
CA GLY A 139 6.09 14.50 2.56
C GLY A 139 5.50 13.11 2.72
N GLY A 140 6.36 12.11 2.93
CA GLY A 140 6.00 10.70 2.84
C GLY A 140 6.43 10.12 1.49
N SER A 141 7.40 9.22 1.51
CA SER A 141 7.97 8.55 0.34
C SER A 141 8.62 7.23 0.74
N GLU A 142 9.17 6.50 -0.23
CA GLU A 142 9.96 5.28 0.01
C GLU A 142 11.19 5.52 0.89
N GLU A 143 11.70 6.76 0.89
CA GLU A 143 12.88 7.16 1.62
C GLU A 143 12.53 7.81 2.97
N ALA A 144 11.26 8.17 3.19
CA ALA A 144 10.81 8.91 4.38
C ALA A 144 9.38 8.54 4.79
N TYR A 145 9.23 7.70 5.81
CA TYR A 145 7.93 7.23 6.29
C TYR A 145 7.98 6.78 7.75
N ILE A 146 6.82 6.49 8.32
CA ILE A 146 6.69 6.05 9.71
C ILE A 146 6.64 4.51 9.76
N ILE A 147 7.44 3.92 10.64
CA ILE A 147 7.33 2.50 11.01
C ILE A 147 6.68 2.43 12.38
N GLY A 148 5.60 1.66 12.49
CA GLY A 148 4.77 1.57 13.68
C GLY A 148 3.39 2.20 13.46
N GLU A 149 2.71 2.50 14.55
CA GLU A 149 1.35 3.02 14.50
C GLU A 149 1.30 4.54 14.41
N LEU A 150 0.49 5.04 13.49
CA LEU A 150 0.22 6.47 13.30
C LEU A 150 -1.24 6.77 13.59
N GLU A 151 -1.50 7.62 14.57
CA GLU A 151 -2.82 8.09 14.95
C GLU A 151 -3.04 9.54 14.49
N LEU A 152 -4.17 9.79 13.83
CA LEU A 152 -4.62 11.15 13.48
C LEU A 152 -5.91 11.44 14.25
N THR A 153 -5.93 12.52 15.03
CA THR A 153 -7.06 12.84 15.92
C THR A 153 -8.13 13.73 15.29
N SER A 154 -8.09 13.94 13.97
CA SER A 154 -9.11 14.67 13.21
C SER A 154 -8.91 14.50 11.70
N GLY A 155 -9.89 14.94 10.91
CA GLY A 155 -9.79 15.07 9.46
C GLY A 155 -10.70 14.11 8.71
N THR A 156 -11.28 14.58 7.61
CA THR A 156 -12.11 13.75 6.72
C THR A 156 -11.25 12.97 5.74
N ASP A 157 -10.26 13.62 5.13
CA ASP A 157 -9.30 13.00 4.22
C ASP A 157 -7.97 12.82 4.94
N ARG A 158 -7.68 11.58 5.32
CA ARG A 158 -6.54 11.21 6.15
C ARG A 158 -5.49 10.51 5.31
N TYR A 159 -4.24 10.93 5.47
CA TYR A 159 -3.09 10.34 4.80
C TYR A 159 -2.10 9.82 5.84
N TYR A 160 -1.75 8.54 5.72
CA TYR A 160 -0.85 7.84 6.61
C TYR A 160 0.39 7.42 5.81
N PRO A 161 1.51 8.17 5.89
CA PRO A 161 2.77 7.78 5.27
C PRO A 161 3.47 6.72 6.13
N ILE A 162 2.88 5.54 6.19
CA ILE A 162 3.34 4.42 7.03
C ILE A 162 3.95 3.30 6.17
N GLY A 163 4.67 2.41 6.83
CA GLY A 163 5.30 1.27 6.18
C GLY A 163 5.82 0.26 7.19
N ASN A 164 6.50 -0.76 6.68
CA ASN A 164 7.31 -1.67 7.48
C ASN A 164 8.80 -1.48 7.12
N GLU A 165 9.69 -2.30 7.68
CA GLU A 165 11.13 -2.22 7.42
C GLU A 165 11.49 -2.32 5.93
N GLN A 166 10.68 -3.05 5.16
CA GLN A 166 10.94 -3.37 3.76
C GLN A 166 10.24 -2.42 2.79
N TRP A 167 9.00 -2.00 3.08
CA TRP A 167 8.17 -1.26 2.15
C TRP A 167 7.47 -0.07 2.79
N PHE A 168 7.44 1.02 2.04
CA PHE A 168 6.53 2.14 2.23
C PHE A 168 5.16 1.79 1.66
N LEU A 169 4.15 1.71 2.54
CA LEU A 169 2.80 1.20 2.25
C LEU A 169 1.74 2.19 2.73
N PRO A 170 1.65 3.37 2.08
CA PRO A 170 0.79 4.44 2.53
C PRO A 170 -0.70 4.08 2.45
N VAL A 171 -1.47 4.68 3.35
CA VAL A 171 -2.93 4.58 3.38
C VAL A 171 -3.52 5.96 3.17
N TRP A 172 -4.49 6.08 2.27
CA TRP A 172 -5.43 7.19 2.33
C TRP A 172 -6.79 6.67 2.76
N TYR A 173 -7.38 7.35 3.73
CA TYR A 173 -8.68 7.03 4.28
C TYR A 173 -9.59 8.26 4.23
N THR A 174 -10.66 8.18 3.46
CA THR A 174 -11.69 9.22 3.41
C THR A 174 -12.85 8.80 4.30
N GLU A 175 -12.94 9.43 5.46
CA GLU A 175 -13.97 9.19 6.46
C GLU A 175 -15.34 9.71 6.02
N THR A 176 -16.38 8.94 6.34
CA THR A 176 -17.79 9.35 6.21
C THR A 176 -18.58 9.26 7.53
N SER A 177 -17.89 8.94 8.62
CA SER A 177 -18.38 8.92 10.01
C SER A 177 -17.91 10.18 10.78
N ASP A 178 -18.29 10.27 12.06
CA ASP A 178 -17.89 11.34 12.99
C ASP A 178 -16.77 10.90 13.96
N ALA A 179 -15.96 9.91 13.58
CA ALA A 179 -14.94 9.35 14.45
C ALA A 179 -13.81 10.37 14.67
N ARG A 180 -13.42 10.50 15.94
CA ARG A 180 -12.49 11.55 16.32
C ARG A 180 -11.07 11.13 16.07
N SER A 181 -10.74 9.89 16.40
CA SER A 181 -9.39 9.37 16.24
C SER A 181 -9.36 8.05 15.49
N ILE A 182 -8.45 7.96 14.52
CA ILE A 182 -8.23 6.76 13.73
C ILE A 182 -6.73 6.58 13.58
N SER A 183 -6.25 5.41 13.98
CA SER A 183 -4.86 5.02 13.78
C SER A 183 -4.75 3.94 12.72
N PHE A 184 -3.59 3.89 12.07
CA PHE A 184 -3.22 2.82 11.16
C PHE A 184 -1.79 2.35 11.46
N LYS A 185 -1.54 1.06 11.26
CA LYS A 185 -0.20 0.47 11.23
C LYS A 185 -0.10 -0.60 10.15
N VAL A 186 1.10 -0.77 9.64
CA VAL A 186 1.46 -1.89 8.75
C VAL A 186 2.06 -2.99 9.62
N ASN A 187 1.44 -4.16 9.62
CA ASN A 187 1.91 -5.28 10.42
C ASN A 187 2.84 -6.20 9.63
N GLN A 188 3.70 -6.90 10.38
CA GLN A 188 4.48 -8.02 9.86
C GLN A 188 3.73 -9.32 10.14
N GLY A 189 3.45 -10.11 9.11
CA GLY A 189 2.76 -11.39 9.24
C GLY A 189 1.67 -11.59 8.20
N LYS A 190 0.91 -12.67 8.37
CA LYS A 190 -0.13 -13.12 7.45
C LYS A 190 -1.51 -13.01 8.10
N ILE A 191 -2.49 -12.57 7.32
CA ILE A 191 -3.90 -12.74 7.69
C ILE A 191 -4.18 -14.25 7.75
N SER A 192 -4.40 -14.80 8.96
CA SER A 192 -4.43 -16.25 9.23
C SER A 192 -5.66 -16.98 8.67
N GLN A 193 -6.45 -16.33 7.82
CA GLN A 193 -7.65 -16.90 7.24
C GLN A 193 -7.37 -17.78 6.01
N VAL A 194 -8.24 -18.77 5.83
CA VAL A 194 -8.26 -19.63 4.65
C VAL A 194 -9.04 -18.89 3.55
N PRO A 195 -8.48 -18.73 2.34
CA PRO A 195 -9.21 -18.25 1.18
C PRO A 195 -10.53 -19.04 1.00
N ASN A 196 -11.62 -18.37 0.64
CA ASN A 196 -12.96 -18.95 0.50
C ASN A 196 -13.37 -19.07 -0.98
N ASP A 197 -14.62 -19.41 -1.26
CA ASP A 197 -15.11 -19.59 -2.64
C ASP A 197 -15.00 -18.32 -3.52
N THR A 198 -14.74 -17.14 -2.94
CA THR A 198 -14.60 -15.86 -3.66
C THR A 198 -13.19 -15.27 -3.59
N ILE A 199 -12.33 -15.73 -2.68
CA ILE A 199 -10.95 -15.27 -2.50
C ILE A 199 -10.04 -16.47 -2.77
N LYS A 200 -9.20 -16.41 -3.81
CA LYS A 200 -8.24 -17.47 -4.17
C LYS A 200 -7.01 -17.44 -3.29
N TRP A 201 -6.54 -16.23 -2.98
CA TRP A 201 -5.29 -16.00 -2.29
C TRP A 201 -5.32 -14.67 -1.54
N ILE A 202 -4.51 -14.58 -0.48
CA ILE A 202 -4.31 -13.39 0.34
C ILE A 202 -2.80 -13.19 0.43
N HIS A 203 -2.33 -11.96 0.26
CA HIS A 203 -0.91 -11.66 0.30
C HIS A 203 -0.39 -11.57 1.74
N ASP A 204 0.68 -12.30 2.02
CA ASP A 204 1.25 -12.48 3.36
C ASP A 204 2.09 -11.29 3.85
N ALA A 205 2.04 -10.16 3.16
CA ALA A 205 2.96 -9.04 3.35
C ALA A 205 2.30 -7.67 3.22
N TYR A 206 1.04 -7.65 2.74
CA TYR A 206 0.19 -6.47 2.62
C TYR A 206 -0.92 -6.58 3.64
N PHE A 207 -0.65 -6.10 4.84
CA PHE A 207 -1.56 -6.20 5.97
C PHE A 207 -1.52 -4.92 6.82
N TRP A 208 -2.66 -4.26 6.90
CA TRP A 208 -2.87 -3.06 7.71
C TRP A 208 -3.90 -3.33 8.78
N GLU A 209 -3.65 -2.80 9.97
CA GLU A 209 -4.63 -2.73 11.05
C GLU A 209 -4.97 -1.27 11.32
N MET A 210 -6.24 -1.06 11.65
CA MET A 210 -6.81 0.22 12.01
C MET A 210 -7.48 0.11 13.37
N GLU A 211 -7.17 1.04 14.26
CA GLU A 211 -7.88 1.21 15.52
C GLU A 211 -8.65 2.53 15.52
N SER A 212 -9.81 2.54 16.17
CA SER A 212 -10.62 3.74 16.35
C SER A 212 -11.38 3.66 17.66
N SER A 213 -11.57 4.81 18.31
CA SER A 213 -12.39 4.94 19.52
C SER A 213 -13.89 4.84 19.24
N GLU A 214 -14.31 5.09 18.00
CA GLU A 214 -15.69 5.06 17.56
C GLU A 214 -15.87 4.12 16.36
N SER A 215 -17.12 3.73 16.07
CA SER A 215 -17.43 3.05 14.82
C SER A 215 -17.11 3.96 13.64
N VAL A 216 -16.24 3.48 12.75
CA VAL A 216 -15.84 4.23 11.55
C VAL A 216 -16.51 3.69 10.30
N SER A 217 -16.68 4.55 9.32
CA SER A 217 -16.98 4.11 7.97
C SER A 217 -16.38 5.04 6.92
N GLY A 218 -15.65 4.50 5.95
CA GLY A 218 -14.92 5.31 4.98
C GLY A 218 -14.41 4.52 3.78
N TYR A 219 -13.76 5.24 2.86
CA TYR A 219 -13.13 4.65 1.67
C TYR A 219 -11.61 4.61 1.85
N LEU A 220 -10.99 3.57 1.30
CA LEU A 220 -9.56 3.31 1.33
C LEU A 220 -8.94 3.45 -0.06
N LYS A 221 -7.76 4.03 -0.11
CA LYS A 221 -6.79 3.88 -1.18
C LYS A 221 -5.52 3.26 -0.57
N LEU A 222 -5.12 2.11 -1.08
CA LEU A 222 -3.88 1.44 -0.66
C LEU A 222 -2.92 1.33 -1.83
N GLU A 223 -1.64 1.51 -1.56
CA GLU A 223 -0.56 1.27 -2.52
C GLU A 223 0.12 -0.08 -2.24
N TYR A 224 0.57 -0.73 -3.32
CA TYR A 224 1.28 -1.99 -3.26
C TYR A 224 2.49 -2.02 -4.18
N LYS A 225 3.40 -2.95 -3.89
CA LYS A 225 4.67 -3.18 -4.60
C LYS A 225 4.96 -4.68 -4.78
N GLU A 226 5.61 -5.02 -5.88
CA GLU A 226 6.19 -6.34 -6.13
C GLU A 226 5.31 -7.51 -5.65
N LEU A 227 4.16 -7.71 -6.29
CA LEU A 227 3.37 -8.91 -6.06
C LEU A 227 4.08 -10.07 -6.80
N ALA A 228 4.68 -11.00 -6.07
CA ALA A 228 5.51 -12.09 -6.62
C ALA A 228 4.80 -12.88 -7.77
N PRO A 229 5.55 -13.47 -8.72
CA PRO A 229 5.11 -13.66 -10.12
C PRO A 229 4.23 -14.90 -10.38
N VAL A 230 3.52 -15.41 -9.37
CA VAL A 230 2.73 -16.64 -9.52
C VAL A 230 1.34 -16.31 -10.08
N ASP A 231 1.24 -16.25 -11.41
CA ASP A 231 -0.03 -16.28 -12.16
C ASP A 231 -1.06 -15.24 -11.67
N GLN A 232 -0.65 -13.97 -11.66
CA GLN A 232 -1.48 -12.86 -11.19
C GLN A 232 -1.82 -11.97 -12.38
N THR A 233 -3.06 -12.02 -12.83
CA THR A 233 -3.65 -10.99 -13.69
C THR A 233 -4.13 -9.87 -12.80
N ILE A 234 -3.89 -8.62 -13.21
CA ILE A 234 -4.26 -7.41 -12.46
C ILE A 234 -5.77 -7.35 -12.22
N ASP A 235 -6.56 -7.91 -13.15
CA ASP A 235 -8.03 -7.93 -13.11
C ASP A 235 -8.62 -8.71 -11.92
N ASP A 236 -7.83 -9.57 -11.28
CA ASP A 236 -8.29 -10.37 -10.14
C ASP A 236 -7.87 -9.79 -8.79
N LEU A 237 -7.11 -8.69 -8.74
CA LEU A 237 -6.66 -8.13 -7.46
C LEU A 237 -7.81 -7.48 -6.69
N VAL A 238 -7.89 -7.79 -5.40
CA VAL A 238 -8.94 -7.31 -4.50
C VAL A 238 -8.37 -6.69 -3.24
N LEU A 239 -8.99 -5.59 -2.84
CA LEU A 239 -8.86 -5.01 -1.52
C LEU A 239 -9.80 -5.76 -0.56
N LEU A 240 -9.23 -6.29 0.51
CA LEU A 240 -9.93 -7.07 1.51
C LEU A 240 -10.13 -6.25 2.79
N GLN A 241 -11.23 -6.51 3.49
CA GLN A 241 -11.42 -6.08 4.88
C GLN A 241 -11.89 -7.23 5.78
N ALA A 242 -11.62 -7.14 7.07
CA ALA A 242 -12.24 -7.94 8.12
C ALA A 242 -12.52 -7.10 9.38
N GLU A 243 -13.49 -7.52 10.19
CA GLU A 243 -13.84 -6.83 11.45
C GLU A 243 -12.77 -6.96 12.54
N GLU A 244 -11.97 -8.02 12.50
CA GLU A 244 -10.88 -8.32 13.45
C GLU A 244 -9.81 -9.19 12.75
N HIS A 245 -8.63 -9.36 13.38
CA HIS A 245 -7.47 -10.07 12.79
C HIS A 245 -7.81 -11.46 12.21
N ASN A 246 -8.77 -12.16 12.83
CA ASN A 246 -9.23 -13.47 12.39
C ASN A 246 -10.69 -13.47 11.91
N GLY A 247 -11.28 -12.29 11.69
CA GLY A 247 -12.67 -12.09 11.28
C GLY A 247 -12.87 -12.31 9.78
N VAL A 248 -14.07 -12.65 9.35
CA VAL A 248 -14.38 -13.04 7.95
C VAL A 248 -13.98 -11.94 6.96
N LEU A 249 -13.16 -12.30 5.96
CA LEU A 249 -12.77 -11.39 4.90
C LEU A 249 -13.91 -11.10 3.92
N THR A 250 -14.06 -9.83 3.57
CA THR A 250 -14.95 -9.33 2.51
C THR A 250 -14.18 -8.47 1.52
N ILE A 251 -14.65 -8.41 0.28
CA ILE A 251 -14.02 -7.64 -0.80
C ILE A 251 -14.62 -6.22 -0.83
N LEU A 252 -13.75 -5.20 -0.91
CA LEU A 252 -14.14 -3.79 -0.93
C LEU A 252 -14.27 -3.17 -2.32
N ASN A 253 -13.69 -3.78 -3.37
CA ASN A 253 -13.72 -3.29 -4.75
C ASN A 253 -14.40 -4.30 -5.69
N THR A 254 -15.20 -3.83 -6.66
CA THR A 254 -15.87 -4.72 -7.63
C THR A 254 -15.06 -4.87 -8.92
N GLU A 255 -14.32 -3.84 -9.36
CA GLU A 255 -13.43 -3.88 -10.54
C GLU A 255 -12.07 -3.18 -10.32
N GLN A 256 -11.23 -3.18 -11.36
CA GLN A 256 -9.76 -3.08 -11.41
C GLN A 256 -9.02 -2.19 -10.38
N GLY A 257 -7.88 -2.70 -9.91
CA GLY A 257 -6.82 -1.90 -9.28
C GLY A 257 -5.48 -1.99 -10.02
N SER A 258 -4.98 -0.84 -10.49
CA SER A 258 -3.70 -0.61 -11.22
C SER A 258 -3.60 -1.09 -12.67
N GLU A 259 -2.56 -0.64 -13.37
CA GLU A 259 -2.16 -1.02 -14.74
C GLU A 259 -0.97 -2.00 -14.75
N THR A 260 -0.32 -2.28 -13.61
CA THR A 260 0.85 -3.19 -13.49
C THR A 260 0.86 -4.02 -12.20
N LEU A 261 1.57 -5.16 -12.18
CA LEU A 261 1.75 -6.01 -10.98
C LEU A 261 2.97 -5.62 -10.12
N SER A 262 3.90 -4.83 -10.68
CA SER A 262 5.11 -4.39 -10.00
C SER A 262 4.84 -3.30 -8.97
N GLU A 263 3.85 -2.46 -9.24
CA GLU A 263 3.37 -1.43 -8.33
C GLU A 263 1.98 -0.98 -8.74
N GLY A 264 1.20 -0.52 -7.76
CA GLY A 264 -0.16 -0.12 -8.07
C GLY A 264 -0.96 0.42 -6.91
N ILE A 265 -2.18 0.82 -7.26
CA ILE A 265 -3.17 1.39 -6.34
C ILE A 265 -4.41 0.51 -6.37
N LEU A 266 -4.94 0.20 -5.18
CA LEU A 266 -6.26 -0.38 -4.98
C LEU A 266 -7.16 0.63 -4.29
N LEU A 267 -8.36 0.81 -4.85
CA LEU A 267 -9.39 1.71 -4.33
C LEU A 267 -10.58 0.89 -3.84
N SER A 268 -11.09 1.18 -2.65
CA SER A 268 -12.37 0.65 -2.22
C SER A 268 -13.51 1.35 -2.96
N GLU A 269 -14.50 0.58 -3.41
CA GLU A 269 -15.75 1.12 -3.96
C GLU A 269 -16.89 1.05 -2.94
N ASN A 270 -16.82 0.09 -2.02
CA ASN A 270 -17.71 0.00 -0.87
C ASN A 270 -17.06 0.65 0.35
N LYS A 271 -17.90 1.22 1.22
CA LYS A 271 -17.41 1.74 2.49
C LYS A 271 -16.88 0.61 3.35
N SER A 272 -15.66 0.77 3.83
CA SER A 272 -15.08 -0.03 4.89
C SER A 272 -15.81 0.21 6.21
N GLN A 273 -15.94 -0.85 6.99
CA GLN A 273 -16.31 -0.84 8.42
C GLN A 273 -15.42 -1.78 9.24
N GLY A 274 -14.48 -2.48 8.60
CA GLY A 274 -13.54 -3.38 9.24
C GLY A 274 -12.37 -2.67 9.91
N SER A 275 -11.59 -3.42 10.68
CA SER A 275 -10.35 -2.96 11.34
C SER A 275 -9.08 -3.54 10.70
N VAL A 276 -9.24 -4.49 9.80
CA VAL A 276 -8.16 -5.24 9.17
C VAL A 276 -8.30 -5.11 7.67
N PHE A 277 -7.21 -4.76 7.00
CA PHE A 277 -7.16 -4.62 5.55
C PHE A 277 -6.02 -5.41 4.95
N GLY A 278 -6.23 -5.93 3.75
CA GLY A 278 -5.20 -6.65 3.02
C GLY A 278 -5.44 -6.68 1.53
N ILE A 279 -4.50 -7.26 0.82
CA ILE A 279 -4.59 -7.46 -0.62
C ILE A 279 -4.70 -8.96 -0.89
N GLY A 280 -5.57 -9.33 -1.82
CA GLY A 280 -5.71 -10.70 -2.26
C GLY A 280 -6.01 -10.82 -3.74
N LYS A 281 -6.26 -12.05 -4.16
CA LYS A 281 -6.74 -12.39 -5.49
C LYS A 281 -8.15 -12.96 -5.39
N ARG A 282 -9.06 -12.48 -6.21
CA ARG A 282 -10.40 -13.04 -6.38
C ARG A 282 -10.27 -14.46 -6.91
N GLN A 283 -11.12 -15.35 -6.42
CA GLN A 283 -11.34 -16.62 -7.09
C GLN A 283 -12.09 -16.34 -8.37
N THR A 284 -11.37 -16.34 -9.49
CA THR A 284 -11.99 -16.57 -10.80
C THR A 284 -12.54 -17.98 -10.73
N ILE A 285 -13.84 -18.10 -10.44
CA ILE A 285 -14.55 -19.32 -10.76
C ILE A 285 -14.51 -19.36 -12.28
N GLN A 286 -13.48 -19.99 -12.88
CA GLN A 286 -13.75 -20.70 -14.12
C GLN A 286 -14.89 -21.62 -13.72
N SER A 287 -16.11 -21.29 -14.12
CA SER A 287 -17.21 -22.23 -13.99
C SER A 287 -16.67 -23.49 -14.63
N SER A 288 -16.52 -24.58 -13.87
CA SER A 288 -16.34 -25.89 -14.51
C SER A 288 -17.59 -26.07 -15.36
N GLY A 289 -17.47 -25.82 -16.67
CA GLY A 289 -18.58 -25.63 -17.60
C GLY A 289 -18.54 -24.39 -18.51
N GLU A 290 -17.67 -23.40 -18.29
CA GLU A 290 -17.49 -22.32 -19.28
C GLU A 290 -16.40 -22.73 -20.28
N LEU A 291 -16.80 -22.81 -21.55
CA LEU A 291 -15.91 -23.18 -22.64
C LEU A 291 -15.01 -22.01 -23.00
N ASN A 292 -13.70 -22.25 -23.08
CA ASN A 292 -12.77 -21.30 -23.67
C ASN A 292 -12.41 -21.73 -25.10
N VAL A 293 -12.73 -20.91 -26.09
CA VAL A 293 -12.53 -21.22 -27.51
C VAL A 293 -11.34 -20.42 -28.04
N ARG A 294 -10.34 -21.11 -28.57
CA ARG A 294 -9.21 -20.45 -29.23
C ARG A 294 -9.65 -19.91 -30.58
N ASN A 295 -9.84 -18.60 -30.67
CA ASN A 295 -10.42 -17.89 -31.80
C ASN A 295 -9.49 -17.71 -33.01
N LEU A 296 -8.44 -18.53 -33.15
CA LEU A 296 -7.51 -18.51 -34.27
C LEU A 296 -7.32 -19.93 -34.81
N VAL A 297 -7.42 -20.07 -36.13
CA VAL A 297 -7.16 -21.33 -36.84
C VAL A 297 -6.17 -21.08 -37.99
N THR A 298 -5.06 -21.80 -38.00
CA THR A 298 -3.97 -21.75 -38.99
C THR A 298 -3.66 -23.16 -39.49
N PRO A 299 -4.42 -23.74 -40.44
CA PRO A 299 -4.23 -25.12 -40.90
C PRO A 299 -3.00 -25.28 -41.80
N ASN A 300 -1.80 -25.18 -41.21
CA ASN A 300 -0.51 -25.20 -41.88
C ASN A 300 0.32 -26.47 -41.55
N GLY A 301 -0.15 -27.29 -40.61
CA GLY A 301 0.47 -28.55 -40.20
C GLY A 301 1.65 -28.41 -39.23
N ASP A 302 1.79 -27.26 -38.55
CA ASP A 302 2.83 -27.03 -37.54
C ASP A 302 2.43 -27.50 -36.12
N ASN A 303 1.22 -28.06 -35.97
CA ASN A 303 0.58 -28.49 -34.73
C ASN A 303 0.17 -27.36 -33.79
N GLN A 304 0.16 -26.11 -34.24
CA GLN A 304 -0.32 -24.95 -33.49
C GLN A 304 -1.53 -24.34 -34.20
N ASN A 305 -2.67 -24.30 -33.50
CA ASN A 305 -3.92 -23.75 -34.02
C ASN A 305 -4.38 -24.37 -35.36
N ASP A 306 -3.96 -25.59 -35.72
CA ASP A 306 -4.36 -26.25 -36.97
C ASP A 306 -5.88 -26.50 -37.07
N PHE A 307 -6.59 -26.39 -35.95
CA PHE A 307 -8.03 -26.57 -35.83
C PHE A 307 -8.62 -25.67 -34.74
N LEU A 308 -9.94 -25.53 -34.73
CA LEU A 308 -10.65 -24.81 -33.67
C LEU A 308 -10.58 -25.60 -32.35
N PHE A 309 -9.64 -25.25 -31.49
CA PHE A 309 -9.49 -25.88 -30.18
C PHE A 309 -10.47 -25.25 -29.17
N ILE A 310 -11.23 -26.11 -28.49
CA ILE A 310 -12.19 -25.68 -27.47
C ILE A 310 -11.79 -26.34 -26.15
N GLU A 311 -11.32 -25.55 -25.19
CA GLU A 311 -10.99 -26.00 -23.84
C GLU A 311 -12.26 -26.42 -23.09
N ASN A 312 -12.16 -27.50 -22.31
CA ASN A 312 -13.24 -28.09 -21.52
C ASN A 312 -14.41 -28.65 -22.35
N ILE A 313 -14.21 -28.93 -23.64
CA ILE A 313 -15.27 -29.48 -24.52
C ILE A 313 -15.73 -30.88 -24.09
N GLU A 314 -14.85 -31.63 -23.42
CA GLU A 314 -15.10 -32.94 -22.83
C GLU A 314 -16.04 -32.91 -21.61
N GLU A 315 -16.23 -31.74 -21.00
CA GLU A 315 -17.18 -31.54 -19.89
C GLU A 315 -18.63 -31.39 -20.40
N ILE A 316 -18.82 -31.26 -21.72
CA ILE A 316 -20.14 -31.14 -22.35
C ILE A 316 -20.64 -32.51 -22.81
N ALA A 317 -21.90 -32.82 -22.51
CA ALA A 317 -22.54 -34.02 -23.02
C ALA A 317 -22.95 -33.84 -24.49
N ASN A 318 -22.34 -34.60 -25.41
CA ASN A 318 -22.62 -34.57 -26.85
C ASN A 318 -22.54 -33.14 -27.44
N PRO A 319 -21.37 -32.48 -27.38
CA PRO A 319 -21.22 -31.12 -27.86
C PRO A 319 -21.46 -31.06 -29.38
N SER A 320 -22.23 -30.08 -29.85
CA SER A 320 -22.33 -29.77 -31.28
C SER A 320 -21.73 -28.40 -31.58
N VAL A 321 -21.04 -28.29 -32.71
CA VAL A 321 -20.38 -27.06 -33.15
C VAL A 321 -20.88 -26.69 -34.55
N LEU A 322 -21.35 -25.47 -34.67
CA LEU A 322 -21.74 -24.84 -35.92
C LEU A 322 -20.75 -23.73 -36.25
N ILE A 323 -20.30 -23.64 -37.50
CA ILE A 323 -19.50 -22.52 -38.00
C ILE A 323 -20.20 -21.92 -39.22
N ILE A 324 -20.38 -20.61 -39.18
CA ILE A 324 -21.03 -19.81 -40.21
C ILE A 324 -20.04 -18.79 -40.78
N ASP A 325 -20.14 -18.53 -42.08
CA ASP A 325 -19.39 -17.45 -42.72
C ASP A 325 -20.00 -16.07 -42.41
N ARG A 326 -19.31 -15.01 -42.83
CA ARG A 326 -19.76 -13.61 -42.65
C ARG A 326 -21.12 -13.28 -43.27
N THR A 327 -21.64 -14.12 -44.17
CA THR A 327 -22.95 -13.92 -44.80
C THR A 327 -24.07 -14.65 -44.06
N GLY A 328 -23.74 -15.35 -42.96
CA GLY A 328 -24.67 -16.13 -42.16
C GLY A 328 -24.90 -17.55 -42.70
N LYS A 329 -24.10 -18.00 -43.68
CA LYS A 329 -24.23 -19.34 -44.24
C LYS A 329 -23.40 -20.33 -43.43
N THR A 330 -24.02 -21.44 -43.03
CA THR A 330 -23.30 -22.57 -42.43
C THR A 330 -22.28 -23.15 -43.40
N VAL A 331 -21.04 -23.18 -42.94
CA VAL A 331 -19.91 -23.79 -43.64
C VAL A 331 -19.47 -25.09 -43.00
N PHE A 332 -19.61 -25.23 -41.69
CA PHE A 332 -19.29 -26.46 -40.98
C PHE A 332 -20.32 -26.72 -39.88
N GLU A 333 -20.65 -28.00 -39.68
CA GLU A 333 -21.54 -28.48 -38.64
C GLU A 333 -21.06 -29.86 -38.21
N SER A 334 -21.02 -30.07 -36.90
CA SER A 334 -20.58 -31.33 -36.30
C SER A 334 -21.39 -31.62 -35.05
N ASP A 335 -21.88 -32.85 -34.95
CA ASP A 335 -22.37 -33.45 -33.70
C ASP A 335 -21.22 -34.20 -33.03
N ALA A 336 -21.20 -34.23 -31.69
CA ALA A 336 -20.13 -34.85 -30.89
C ALA A 336 -18.71 -34.32 -31.22
N TYR A 337 -18.59 -32.99 -31.28
CA TYR A 337 -17.31 -32.30 -31.51
C TYR A 337 -16.29 -32.64 -30.43
N ASN A 338 -15.04 -32.85 -30.81
CA ASN A 338 -13.94 -33.03 -29.88
C ASN A 338 -12.62 -32.59 -30.50
N ASN A 339 -11.62 -32.29 -29.68
CA ASN A 339 -10.32 -31.78 -30.15
C ASN A 339 -9.42 -32.87 -30.81
N THR A 340 -9.88 -34.13 -30.94
CA THR A 340 -9.01 -35.26 -31.34
C THR A 340 -9.35 -35.87 -32.70
N THR A 341 -10.61 -36.12 -33.01
CA THR A 341 -11.02 -36.81 -34.25
C THR A 341 -12.18 -36.14 -34.97
N ASN A 342 -12.95 -35.29 -34.29
CA ASN A 342 -14.14 -34.65 -34.85
C ASN A 342 -14.11 -33.15 -34.60
N ARG A 343 -13.33 -32.45 -35.42
CA ARG A 343 -12.94 -31.06 -35.23
C ARG A 343 -12.95 -30.25 -36.52
N PHE A 344 -12.97 -28.93 -36.40
CA PHE A 344 -12.89 -28.02 -37.53
C PHE A 344 -11.45 -27.67 -37.88
N GLU A 345 -10.98 -28.10 -39.06
CA GLU A 345 -9.61 -27.92 -39.55
C GLU A 345 -9.54 -26.89 -40.72
N GLY A 346 -10.50 -25.98 -40.81
CA GLY A 346 -10.55 -24.98 -41.89
C GLY A 346 -11.09 -25.51 -43.23
N PHE A 347 -11.93 -26.54 -43.18
CA PHE A 347 -12.67 -27.10 -44.32
C PHE A 347 -14.18 -27.01 -44.07
N ASP A 348 -14.96 -26.85 -45.13
CA ASP A 348 -16.41 -26.93 -45.04
C ASP A 348 -16.90 -28.37 -44.88
N SER A 349 -18.19 -28.58 -44.57
CA SER A 349 -18.79 -29.93 -44.42
C SER A 349 -18.72 -30.81 -45.69
N LYS A 350 -18.26 -30.28 -46.83
CA LYS A 350 -18.04 -31.03 -48.08
C LYS A 350 -16.55 -31.28 -48.34
N GLY A 351 -15.67 -30.98 -47.38
CA GLY A 351 -14.22 -31.12 -47.50
C GLY A 351 -13.56 -30.07 -48.38
N ARG A 352 -14.25 -28.97 -48.70
CA ARG A 352 -13.67 -27.88 -49.51
C ARG A 352 -12.92 -26.92 -48.60
N VAL A 353 -11.77 -26.48 -49.08
CA VAL A 353 -10.92 -25.49 -48.39
C VAL A 353 -11.69 -24.19 -48.21
N LEU A 354 -11.76 -23.71 -46.97
CA LEU A 354 -12.25 -22.38 -46.64
C LEU A 354 -11.11 -21.36 -46.77
N GLY A 355 -11.45 -20.16 -47.28
CA GLY A 355 -10.50 -19.07 -47.47
C GLY A 355 -10.25 -18.28 -46.19
N THR A 356 -9.14 -17.54 -46.18
CA THR A 356 -8.77 -16.63 -45.08
C THR A 356 -9.88 -15.63 -44.78
N GLY A 357 -10.19 -15.43 -43.49
CA GLY A 357 -11.13 -14.43 -43.01
C GLY A 357 -11.83 -14.81 -41.70
N THR A 358 -12.73 -13.94 -41.27
CA THR A 358 -13.53 -14.10 -40.06
C THR A 358 -14.73 -15.03 -40.29
N TYR A 359 -14.90 -16.00 -39.40
CA TYR A 359 -16.06 -16.88 -39.29
C TYR A 359 -16.65 -16.76 -37.89
N TYR A 360 -17.86 -17.27 -37.69
CA TYR A 360 -18.50 -17.28 -36.37
C TYR A 360 -18.81 -18.71 -35.98
N TYR A 361 -18.63 -19.03 -34.69
CA TYR A 361 -18.93 -20.34 -34.15
C TYR A 361 -20.07 -20.27 -33.12
N ILE A 362 -20.79 -21.38 -33.01
CA ILE A 362 -21.77 -21.63 -31.94
C ILE A 362 -21.51 -23.05 -31.42
N VAL A 363 -21.25 -23.18 -30.12
CA VAL A 363 -21.12 -24.45 -29.42
C VAL A 363 -22.39 -24.71 -28.62
N LYS A 364 -22.97 -25.91 -28.75
CA LYS A 364 -24.23 -26.27 -28.10
C LYS A 364 -24.13 -27.59 -27.33
N GLU A 365 -25.00 -27.70 -26.33
CA GLU A 365 -25.32 -28.93 -25.62
C GLU A 365 -26.84 -29.18 -25.75
N GLY A 366 -27.22 -30.04 -26.70
CA GLY A 366 -28.60 -30.15 -27.16
C GLY A 366 -29.08 -28.81 -27.73
N ASP A 367 -30.20 -28.28 -27.21
CA ASP A 367 -30.76 -26.99 -27.65
C ASP A 367 -30.12 -25.77 -26.96
N ARG A 368 -29.22 -25.97 -25.98
CA ARG A 368 -28.62 -24.87 -25.21
C ARG A 368 -27.31 -24.41 -25.86
N THR A 369 -27.19 -23.11 -26.14
CA THR A 369 -25.91 -22.50 -26.50
C THR A 369 -25.01 -22.40 -25.28
N LYS A 370 -23.78 -22.92 -25.38
CA LYS A 370 -22.75 -22.91 -24.33
C LYS A 370 -21.66 -21.88 -24.56
N ALA A 371 -21.31 -21.65 -25.83
CA ALA A 371 -20.40 -20.58 -26.23
C ALA A 371 -20.73 -20.13 -27.66
N SER A 372 -20.46 -18.87 -27.96
CA SER A 372 -20.51 -18.35 -29.32
C SER A 372 -19.54 -17.18 -29.47
N GLY A 373 -18.99 -17.01 -30.65
CA GLY A 373 -18.00 -15.96 -30.90
C GLY A 373 -17.55 -15.96 -32.35
N PHE A 374 -16.43 -15.30 -32.61
CA PHE A 374 -15.78 -15.32 -33.92
C PHE A 374 -14.49 -16.14 -33.86
N LEU A 375 -14.05 -16.65 -35.01
CA LEU A 375 -12.71 -17.18 -35.22
C LEU A 375 -12.10 -16.54 -36.47
N GLU A 376 -10.81 -16.31 -36.43
CA GLU A 376 -10.01 -15.94 -37.60
C GLU A 376 -9.39 -17.19 -38.21
N LEU A 377 -9.67 -17.43 -39.49
CA LEU A 377 -9.01 -18.48 -40.27
C LEU A 377 -7.92 -17.84 -41.13
N ILE A 378 -6.68 -18.26 -40.96
CA ILE A 378 -5.51 -17.77 -41.72
C ILE A 378 -4.84 -18.95 -42.41
N ARG A 379 -4.44 -18.78 -43.68
CA ARG A 379 -3.72 -19.78 -44.48
C ARG A 379 -2.48 -19.19 -45.10
#